data_AF-A0AAV9EX60-F1
#
_entry.id   AF-A0AAV9EX60-F1
#
_cell.length_a   1.000
_cell.length_b   1.000
_cell.length_c   1.000
_cell.angle_alpha   90.00
_cell.angle_beta   90.00
_cell.angle_gamma   90.00
#
_symmetry.space_group_name_H-M   'P 1'
#
loop_
_entity.id
_entity.type
_entity.pdbx_description
1 polymer ?
#
loop_
_entity_poly.entity_id
_entity_poly.type
_entity_poly.pdbx_seq_one_letter_code
_entity_poly.pdbx_strand_id
1 'polypeptide(L)' 'MDVNSANSAELQRFIEQEKEKAMVSEMVGKLTDVCWEKCITSTPSTKFSSGEQTCLTNCAQRYIDMSAITMKRFQSMH' A
#
# COMPACT_ATOMS: atom_id res chain seq x y z
N MET A 1 33.08 3.23 12.30
CA MET A 1 32.41 3.16 10.97
C MET A 1 32.21 4.59 10.52
N ASP A 2 33.24 5.16 9.90
CA ASP A 2 33.26 6.56 9.48
C ASP A 2 32.66 6.67 8.08
N VAL A 3 31.35 6.91 8.04
CA VAL A 3 30.65 7.20 6.78
C VAL A 3 30.92 8.67 6.44
N ASN A 4 31.88 8.86 5.54
CA ASN A 4 32.23 10.15 4.92
C ASN A 4 30.97 10.99 4.67
N SER A 5 30.92 12.23 5.16
CA SER A 5 29.69 13.03 5.29
C SER A 5 28.97 13.31 3.95
N ALA A 6 29.68 13.32 2.83
CA ALA A 6 29.09 13.41 1.49
C ALA A 6 28.44 12.08 1.04
N ASN A 7 29.06 10.94 1.36
CA ASN A 7 28.49 9.61 1.11
C ASN A 7 27.26 9.35 2.00
N SER A 8 27.22 9.95 3.18
CA SER A 8 26.09 9.87 4.11
C SER A 8 24.82 10.50 3.51
N ALA A 9 24.91 11.64 2.84
CA ALA A 9 23.74 12.31 2.26
C ALA A 9 23.15 11.55 1.05
N GLU A 10 24.00 11.02 0.17
CA GLU A 10 23.57 10.19 -0.96
C GLU A 10 23.00 8.85 -0.47
N LEU A 11 23.66 8.21 0.50
CA LEU A 11 23.16 7.00 1.14
C LEU A 11 21.82 7.23 1.84
N GLN A 12 21.63 8.35 2.54
CA GLN A 12 20.36 8.69 3.19
C GLN A 12 19.24 8.87 2.16
N ARG A 13 19.52 9.52 1.02
CA ARG A 13 18.55 9.64 -0.08
C ARG A 13 18.20 8.28 -0.67
N PHE A 14 19.20 7.42 -0.89
CA PHE A 14 18.98 6.06 -1.37
C PHE A 14 18.11 5.25 -0.40
N ILE A 15 18.40 5.32 0.90
CA ILE A 15 17.61 4.64 1.94
C ILE A 15 16.16 5.13 1.93
N GLU A 16 15.91 6.44 1.84
CA GLU A 16 14.54 6.96 1.81
C GLU A 16 13.78 6.47 0.57
N GLN A 17 14.42 6.48 -0.60
CA GLN A 17 13.82 5.97 -1.84
C GLN A 17 13.47 4.48 -1.76
N GLU A 18 14.38 3.66 -1.23
CA GLU A 18 14.13 2.22 -1.08
C GLU A 18 13.05 1.95 -0.03
N LYS A 19 12.99 2.75 1.03
CA LYS A 19 11.94 2.69 2.04
C LYS A 19 10.57 3.04 1.43
N GLU A 20 10.47 4.09 0.64
CA GLU A 20 9.25 4.45 -0.08
C GLU A 20 8.77 3.32 -1.00
N LYS A 21 9.68 2.73 -1.78
CA LYS A 21 9.35 1.58 -2.65
C LYS A 21 8.86 0.38 -1.84
N ALA A 22 9.54 0.05 -0.74
CA ALA A 22 9.17 -1.06 0.12
C ALA A 22 7.76 -0.86 0.72
N MET A 23 7.47 0.35 1.21
CA MET A 23 6.14 0.70 1.74
C MET A 23 5.05 0.58 0.68
N VAL A 24 5.29 1.06 -0.55
CA VAL A 24 4.33 0.91 -1.65
C VAL A 24 4.12 -0.56 -2.01
N SER A 25 5.19 -1.34 -2.08
CA SER A 25 5.11 -2.78 -2.37
C SER A 25 4.28 -3.53 -1.31
N GLU A 26 4.50 -3.22 -0.04
CA GLU A 26 3.72 -3.80 1.06
C GLU A 26 2.25 -3.40 0.97
N MET A 27 1.96 -2.12 0.68
CA MET A 27 0.60 -1.63 0.50
C MET A 27 -0.13 -2.35 -0.65
N VAL A 28 0.54 -2.54 -1.78
CA VAL A 28 -0.02 -3.26 -2.94
C VAL A 28 -0.32 -4.71 -2.58
N GLY A 29 0.60 -5.40 -1.91
CA GLY A 29 0.37 -6.76 -1.41
C GLY A 29 -0.85 -6.83 -0.50
N LYS A 30 -0.92 -5.93 0.50
CA LYS A 30 -2.02 -5.91 1.46
C LYS A 30 -3.38 -5.63 0.82
N LEU A 31 -3.42 -4.68 -0.11
CA LEU A 31 -4.63 -4.38 -0.89
C LEU A 31 -5.06 -5.57 -1.74
N THR A 32 -4.11 -6.27 -2.35
CA THR A 32 -4.37 -7.46 -3.17
C THR A 32 -5.03 -8.54 -2.33
N ASP A 33 -4.45 -8.88 -1.17
CA ASP A 33 -5.01 -9.92 -0.29
C ASP A 33 -6.41 -9.56 0.22
N VAL A 34 -6.56 -8.37 0.79
CA VAL A 34 -7.83 -7.93 1.41
C VAL A 34 -8.94 -7.81 0.36
N CYS A 35 -8.64 -7.25 -0.81
CA CYS A 35 -9.65 -7.07 -1.84
C CYS A 35 -9.95 -8.37 -2.59
N TRP A 36 -8.98 -9.28 -2.71
CA TRP A 36 -9.23 -10.62 -3.21
C TRP A 36 -10.24 -11.36 -2.33
N GLU A 37 -9.98 -11.46 -1.02
CA GLU A 37 -10.87 -12.14 -0.06
C GLU A 37 -12.29 -11.57 -0.06
N LYS A 38 -12.43 -10.25 -0.25
CA LYS A 38 -13.74 -9.58 -0.21
C LYS A 38 -14.51 -9.68 -1.52
N CYS A 39 -13.84 -9.60 -2.65
CA CYS A 39 -14.49 -9.42 -3.94
C CYS A 39 -14.54 -10.70 -4.78
N ILE A 40 -13.65 -11.66 -4.54
CA ILE A 40 -13.55 -12.89 -5.33
C ILE A 40 -14.05 -14.07 -4.50
N THR A 41 -15.35 -14.39 -4.65
CA THR A 41 -16.03 -15.43 -3.88
C THR A 41 -16.15 -16.77 -4.62
N SER A 42 -15.82 -16.78 -5.90
CA SER A 42 -15.77 -17.96 -6.76
C SER A 42 -14.53 -17.89 -7.65
N THR A 43 -14.10 -19.03 -8.20
CA THR A 43 -13.00 -19.05 -9.17
C THR A 43 -13.31 -18.09 -10.33
N PRO A 44 -12.53 -17.01 -10.52
CA PRO A 44 -12.75 -16.10 -11.63
C PRO A 44 -12.54 -16.83 -12.96
N SER A 45 -13.21 -16.35 -14.00
CA SER A 45 -12.91 -16.76 -15.37
C SER A 45 -11.56 -16.15 -15.82
N THR A 46 -11.25 -16.19 -17.11
CA THR A 46 -10.04 -15.54 -17.68
C THR A 46 -9.99 -14.02 -17.48
N LYS A 47 -11.10 -13.42 -17.03
CA LYS A 47 -11.25 -11.99 -16.75
C LYS A 47 -12.19 -11.80 -15.56
N PHE A 48 -11.99 -10.72 -14.83
CA PHE A 48 -12.96 -10.25 -13.84
C PHE A 48 -14.25 -9.81 -14.54
N SER A 49 -15.38 -10.24 -13.97
CA SER A 49 -16.70 -9.72 -14.29
C SER A 49 -16.81 -8.23 -13.98
N SER A 50 -17.82 -7.56 -14.53
CA SER A 50 -18.08 -6.14 -14.22
C SER A 50 -18.33 -5.89 -12.73
N GLY A 51 -18.99 -6.84 -12.06
CA GLY A 51 -19.22 -6.81 -10.62
C GLY A 51 -17.93 -6.89 -9.81
N GLU A 52 -17.05 -7.83 -10.14
CA GLU A 52 -15.74 -7.99 -9.49
C GLU A 52 -14.86 -6.75 -9.70
N GLN A 53 -14.79 -6.20 -10.92
CA GLN A 53 -14.02 -4.98 -11.20
C GLN A 53 -14.53 -3.78 -10.38
N THR A 54 -15.84 -3.62 -10.29
CA THR A 54 -16.46 -2.56 -9.48
C THR A 54 -16.15 -2.77 -7.99
N CYS A 55 -16.26 -4.00 -7.50
CA CYS A 55 -15.93 -4.34 -6.11
C CYS A 55 -14.45 -4.05 -5.80
N LEU A 56 -13.52 -4.51 -6.64
CA LEU A 56 -12.08 -4.32 -6.44
C LEU A 56 -11.71 -2.83 -6.41
N THR A 57 -12.27 -2.04 -7.33
CA THR A 57 -12.08 -0.58 -7.38
C THR A 57 -12.56 0.08 -6.09
N ASN A 58 -13.76 -0.26 -5.65
CA ASN A 58 -14.33 0.27 -4.40
C ASN A 58 -13.53 -0.19 -3.17
N CYS A 59 -13.14 -1.46 -3.12
CA CYS A 59 -12.39 -2.02 -2.01
C CYS A 59 -11.06 -1.30 -1.82
N ALA A 60 -10.29 -1.14 -2.90
CA ALA A 60 -8.99 -0.47 -2.84
C ALA A 60 -9.13 0.99 -2.38
N GLN A 61 -10.08 1.73 -2.96
CA GLN A 61 -10.33 3.12 -2.58
C GLN A 61 -10.72 3.23 -1.09
N ARG A 62 -11.66 2.39 -0.63
CA ARG A 62 -12.15 2.43 0.76
C ARG A 62 -11.10 2.00 1.76
N TYR A 63 -10.24 1.06 1.41
CA TYR A 63 -9.12 0.65 2.26
C TYR A 63 -8.13 1.80 2.46
N ILE A 64 -7.77 2.50 1.38
CA ILE A 64 -6.88 3.66 1.46
C ILE A 64 -7.52 4.80 2.25
N ASP A 65 -8.79 5.12 1.99
CA ASP A 65 -9.54 6.16 2.73
C ASP A 65 -9.54 5.86 4.24
N MET A 66 -9.90 4.64 4.62
CA MET A 66 -9.95 4.19 6.02
C MET A 66 -8.57 4.22 6.67
N SER A 67 -7.54 3.77 5.97
CA SER A 67 -6.16 3.78 6.45
C SER A 67 -5.68 5.21 6.72
N ALA A 68 -5.96 6.14 5.81
CA ALA A 68 -5.62 7.54 5.96
C ALA A 68 -6.36 8.20 7.14
N ILE A 69 -7.65 7.92 7.31
CA ILE A 69 -8.44 8.43 8.45
C ILE A 69 -7.87 7.88 9.77
N THR A 70 -7.57 6.60 9.81
CA THR A 70 -7.04 5.92 10.99
C THR A 70 -5.69 6.51 11.38
N MET A 71 -4.79 6.72 10.42
CA MET A 71 -3.50 7.35 10.64
C MET A 71 -3.65 8.80 11.16
N LYS A 72 -4.53 9.60 10.56
CA LYS A 72 -4.84 10.96 11.04
C LYS A 72 -5.34 10.96 12.49
N ARG A 73 -6.18 9.98 12.85
CA ARG A 73 -6.69 9.84 14.23
C ARG A 73 -5.55 9.54 15.20
N PHE A 74 -4.66 8.62 14.86
CA PHE A 74 -3.48 8.34 15.70
C PHE A 74 -2.58 9.56 15.87
N GLN A 75 -2.37 10.34 14.81
CA GLN A 75 -1.59 11.58 14.90
C GLN A 75 -2.25 12.64 15.79
N SER A 76 -3.59 12.70 15.83
CA SER A 76 -4.34 13.64 16.67
C SER A 76 -4.46 13.24 18.15
N MET A 77 -4.01 12.04 18.52
CA MET A 77 -3.98 11.54 19.91
C MET A 77 -2.67 11.89 20.64
N HIS A 78 -1.77 12.63 19.99
CA HIS A 78 -0.57 13.22 20.54
C HIS A 78 -0.67 14.74 20.48
#